data_AF-A0A2G4EW84-F1
#
_entry.id   AF-A0A2G4EW84-F1
#
_cell.length_a   1.000
_cell.length_b   1.000
_cell.length_c   1.000
_cell.angle_alpha   90.00
_cell.angle_beta   90.00
_cell.angle_gamma   90.00
#
_symmetry.space_group_name_H-M   'P 1'
#
loop_
_entity.id
_entity.type
_entity.pdbx_description
1 polymer ?
#
loop_
_entity_poly.entity_id
_entity_poly.type
_entity_poly.pdbx_seq_one_letter_code
_entity_poly.pdbx_strand_id
1 'polypeptide(L)' 'MNPTSTVTISNTSYQALAELSASSGKPIQTVLEQAIEQYRRQQFLAAANQAYITLRDRPEDWQEELEERAAWAITLQDG' A
#
# COMPACT_ATOMS: atom_id res chain seq x y z
N MET A 1 -1.52 3.32 27.83
CA MET A 1 -0.31 2.69 27.28
C MET A 1 -0.75 1.83 26.11
N ASN A 2 -0.12 1.97 24.95
CA ASN A 2 -0.38 1.05 23.83
C ASN A 2 0.26 -0.31 24.13
N PRO A 3 -0.42 -1.44 23.89
CA PRO A 3 0.13 -2.76 24.16
C PRO A 3 1.33 -3.04 23.24
N THR A 4 2.41 -3.58 23.79
CA THR A 4 3.58 -4.05 23.04
C THR A 4 3.50 -5.55 22.80
N SER A 5 3.97 -6.01 21.64
CA SER A 5 4.07 -7.43 21.30
C SER A 5 5.46 -7.73 20.74
N THR A 6 5.95 -8.94 20.98
CA THR A 6 7.27 -9.39 20.51
C THR A 6 7.09 -10.50 19.49
N VAL A 7 7.80 -10.40 18.37
CA VAL A 7 7.87 -11.44 17.33
C VAL A 7 9.32 -11.85 17.15
N THR A 8 9.55 -13.13 16.88
CA THR A 8 10.88 -13.63 16.51
C THR A 8 11.11 -13.41 15.01
N ILE A 9 12.30 -12.94 14.66
CA ILE A 9 12.74 -12.76 13.27
C ILE A 9 14.11 -13.41 13.09
N SER A 10 14.52 -13.66 11.85
CA SER A 10 15.87 -14.16 11.59
C SER A 10 16.92 -13.11 11.97
N ASN A 11 18.14 -13.58 12.29
CA ASN A 11 19.27 -12.68 12.54
C ASN A 11 19.55 -11.76 11.33
N THR A 12 19.36 -12.25 10.11
CA THR A 12 19.53 -11.47 8.88
C THR A 12 18.52 -10.33 8.77
N SER A 13 17.24 -10.57 9.09
CA SER A 13 16.23 -9.51 9.10
C SER A 13 16.50 -8.47 10.19
N TYR A 14 16.97 -8.91 11.36
CA TYR A 14 17.37 -7.99 12.43
C TYR A 14 18.55 -7.09 12.00
N GLN A 15 19.58 -7.67 11.36
CA GLN A 15 20.71 -6.92 10.84
C GLN A 15 20.28 -5.88 9.79
N ALA A 16 19.40 -6.25 8.86
CA ALA A 16 18.84 -5.31 7.89
C ALA A 16 18.08 -4.14 8.57
N LEU A 17 17.29 -4.42 9.61
CA LEU A 17 16.62 -3.36 10.39
C LEU A 17 17.63 -2.46 11.12
N ALA A 18 18.71 -3.03 11.64
CA ALA A 18 19.76 -2.28 12.32
C ALA A 18 20.52 -1.35 11.35
N GLU A 19 20.84 -1.84 10.15
CA GLU A 19 21.48 -1.04 9.10
C GLU A 19 20.59 0.12 8.65
N LEU A 20 19.30 -0.16 8.38
CA LEU A 20 18.31 0.86 8.02
C LEU A 20 18.09 1.88 9.15
N SER A 21 18.11 1.43 10.41
CA SER A 21 18.05 2.31 11.58
C SER A 21 19.25 3.24 11.64
N ALA A 22 20.46 2.71 11.47
CA ALA A 22 21.70 3.49 11.46
C ALA A 22 21.74 4.51 10.32
N SER A 23 21.32 4.12 9.12
CA SER A 23 21.35 5.02 7.95
C SER A 23 20.25 6.09 7.98
N SER A 24 19.09 5.79 8.58
CA SER A 24 17.95 6.72 8.64
C SER A 24 17.91 7.58 9.90
N GLY A 25 18.71 7.26 10.92
CA GLY A 25 18.66 7.89 12.24
C GLY A 25 17.38 7.61 13.03
N LYS A 26 16.55 6.66 12.57
CA LYS A 26 15.28 6.30 13.21
C LYS A 26 15.46 5.06 14.09
N PRO A 27 14.70 4.92 15.19
CA PRO A 27 14.69 3.68 15.96
C PRO A 27 14.28 2.47 15.12
N ILE A 28 14.85 1.28 15.41
CA ILE A 28 14.50 0.01 14.74
C ILE A 28 12.99 -0.22 14.70
N GLN A 29 12.27 0.09 15.78
CA GLN A 29 10.82 -0.05 15.84
C GLN A 29 10.12 0.82 14.78
N THR A 30 10.52 2.09 14.65
CA THR A 30 9.95 3.01 13.65
C THR A 30 10.27 2.55 12.23
N VAL A 31 11.48 2.02 12.00
CA VAL A 31 11.85 1.43 10.70
C VAL A 31 10.97 0.22 10.39
N LEU A 32 10.75 -0.67 11.36
CA LEU A 32 9.89 -1.83 11.22
C LEU A 32 8.43 -1.44 10.93
N GLU A 33 7.88 -0.47 11.66
CA GLU A 33 6.54 0.06 11.43
C GLU A 33 6.40 0.63 10.01
N GLN A 34 7.41 1.39 9.55
CA GLN A 34 7.42 1.95 8.19
C GLN A 34 7.52 0.85 7.12
N ALA A 35 8.32 -0.20 7.35
CA ALA A 35 8.45 -1.32 6.43
C ALA A 35 7.13 -2.12 6.32
N ILE A 36 6.46 -2.37 7.45
CA ILE A 36 5.15 -3.04 7.47
C ILE A 36 4.12 -2.20 6.73
N GLU A 37 4.06 -0.90 7.00
CA GLU A 37 3.09 -0.02 6.34
C GLU A 37 3.36 0.08 4.83
N GLN A 38 4.63 0.11 4.41
CA GLN A 38 4.98 0.05 3.00
C GLN A 38 4.49 -1.26 2.34
N TYR A 39 4.68 -2.40 3.00
CA TYR A 39 4.17 -3.68 2.51
C TYR A 39 2.64 -3.71 2.42
N ARG A 40 1.94 -3.18 3.43
CA ARG A 40 0.47 -3.05 3.42
C ARG A 40 -0.02 -2.22 2.24
N ARG A 41 0.61 -1.07 1.97
CA ARG A 41 0.26 -0.24 0.81
C ARG A 41 0.50 -0.95 -0.52
N GLN A 42 1.61 -1.67 -0.65
CA GLN A 42 1.91 -2.48 -1.84
C GLN A 42 0.83 -3.53 -2.08
N GLN A 43 0.46 -4.29 -1.04
CA GLN A 43 -0.58 -5.31 -1.12
C GLN A 43 -1.94 -4.70 -1.48
N PHE A 44 -2.28 -3.54 -0.90
CA PHE A 44 -3.52 -2.84 -1.22
C PHE A 44 -3.57 -2.42 -2.69
N LEU A 45 -2.51 -1.79 -3.21
CA LEU A 45 -2.44 -1.38 -4.61
C LEU A 45 -2.45 -2.58 -5.57
N ALA A 46 -1.77 -3.68 -5.22
CA ALA A 46 -1.80 -4.90 -6.01
C ALA A 46 -3.22 -5.47 -6.11
N ALA A 47 -3.96 -5.50 -5.00
CA ALA A 47 -5.35 -5.95 -4.98
C ALA A 47 -6.27 -5.04 -5.81
N ALA A 48 -6.12 -3.70 -5.68
CA ALA A 48 -6.88 -2.73 -6.46
C ALA A 48 -6.61 -2.87 -7.97
N ASN A 49 -5.34 -3.02 -8.36
CA ASN A 49 -4.96 -3.25 -9.76
C ASN A 49 -5.54 -4.56 -10.30
N GLN A 50 -5.50 -5.63 -9.52
CA GLN A 50 -6.09 -6.92 -9.93
C GLN A 50 -7.60 -6.83 -10.09
N ALA A 51 -8.30 -6.12 -9.19
CA ALA A 51 -9.72 -5.87 -9.31
C ALA A 51 -10.05 -5.04 -10.56
N TYR A 52 -9.24 -4.02 -10.86
CA TYR A 52 -9.40 -3.20 -12.05
C TYR A 52 -9.17 -4.00 -13.36
N ILE A 53 -8.16 -4.87 -13.42
CA ILE A 53 -7.97 -5.77 -14.56
C ILE A 53 -9.18 -6.68 -14.73
N THR A 54 -9.66 -7.28 -13.63
CA THR A 54 -10.84 -8.15 -13.64
C THR A 54 -12.09 -7.42 -14.12
N LEU A 55 -12.26 -6.15 -13.75
CA LEU A 55 -13.35 -5.29 -14.22
C LEU A 55 -13.28 -5.06 -15.73
N ARG A 56 -12.09 -4.75 -16.26
CA ARG A 56 -11.89 -4.50 -17.70
C ARG A 56 -12.18 -5.71 -18.58
N ASP A 57 -12.01 -6.91 -18.06
CA ASP A 57 -12.32 -8.15 -18.77
C ASP A 57 -13.83 -8.47 -18.81
N ARG A 58 -14.68 -7.63 -18.18
CA ARG A 58 -16.14 -7.73 -18.18
C ARG A 58 -16.75 -6.57 -18.97
N PRO A 59 -17.19 -6.78 -20.22
CA PRO A 59 -17.59 -5.68 -21.10
C PRO A 59 -18.74 -4.83 -20.58
N GLU A 60 -19.73 -5.43 -19.92
CA GLU A 60 -20.89 -4.71 -19.35
C GLU A 60 -20.46 -3.83 -18.18
N ASP A 61 -19.82 -4.41 -17.15
CA ASP A 61 -19.29 -3.68 -15.99
C ASP A 61 -18.28 -2.59 -16.39
N TRP A 62 -17.47 -2.84 -17.44
CA TRP A 62 -16.49 -1.88 -17.94
C TRP A 62 -17.15 -0.69 -18.64
N GLN A 63 -18.23 -0.91 -19.38
CA GLN A 63 -18.99 0.16 -20.02
C GLN A 63 -19.64 1.07 -18.96
N GLU A 64 -20.19 0.50 -17.89
CA GLU A 64 -20.75 1.26 -16.76
C GLU A 64 -19.68 2.16 -16.10
N GLU A 65 -18.49 1.63 -15.84
CA GLU A 65 -17.38 2.41 -15.27
C GLU A 65 -16.97 3.58 -16.17
N LEU A 66 -16.91 3.38 -17.49
CA LEU A 66 -16.56 4.44 -18.44
C LEU A 66 -17.61 5.56 -18.47
N GLU A 67 -18.89 5.20 -18.38
CA GLU A 67 -20.00 6.17 -18.31
C GLU A 67 -19.93 6.98 -17.02
N GLU A 68 -19.68 6.32 -15.88
CA GLU A 68 -19.48 7.00 -14.60
C GLU A 68 -18.28 7.96 -14.67
N ARG A 69 -17.13 7.48 -15.16
CA ARG A 69 -15.91 8.27 -15.30
C ARG A 69 -16.12 9.50 -16.20
N ALA A 70 -16.88 9.36 -17.28
CA ALA A 70 -17.22 10.48 -18.16
C ALA A 70 -18.10 11.53 -17.45
N ALA A 71 -19.04 11.10 -16.62
CA ALA A 71 -19.86 12.01 -15.81
C ALA A 71 -19.01 12.80 -14.79
N TRP A 72 -18.05 12.15 -14.14
CA TRP A 72 -17.12 12.81 -13.21
C TRP A 72 -16.12 13.74 -13.90
N ALA A 73 -15.77 13.50 -15.16
CA ALA A 73 -14.83 14.33 -15.90
C ALA A 73 -15.32 15.79 -16.09
N ILE A 74 -16.63 16.04 -15.94
CA ILE A 74 -17.22 17.39 -16.06
C ILE A 74 -16.69 18.34 -14.97
N THR A 75 -16.41 17.83 -13.76
CA THR A 75 -15.92 18.65 -12.64
C THR A 75 -14.40 18.82 -12.63
N LEU A 76 -13.70 18.41 -13.69
CA LEU A 76 -12.24 18.47 -13.75
C LEU A 76 -11.68 19.91 -13.78
N GLN A 77 -12.50 20.88 -14.20
CA GLN A 77 -12.13 22.31 -14.22
C GLN A 77 -12.52 23.07 -12.95
N ASP A 78 -13.14 22.40 -11.99
CA ASP A 78 -13.60 22.99 -10.73
C ASP A 78 -12.43 23.02 -9.73
N GLY A 79 -11.44 23.87 -10.02
CA GLY A 79 -10.28 24.13 -9.17
C GLY A 79 -10.57 25.01 -7.95
#